data_AF-A0A315CQ13-F1
#
_entry.id   AF-A0A315CQ13-F1
#
_cell.length_a   1.000
_cell.length_b   1.000
_cell.length_c   1.000
_cell.angle_alpha   90.00
_cell.angle_beta   90.00
_cell.angle_gamma   90.00
#
_symmetry.space_group_name_H-M   'P 1'
#
loop_
_entity.id
_entity.type
_entity.pdbx_description
1 polymer ?
#
loop_
_entity_poly.entity_id
_entity_poly.type
_entity_poly.pdbx_seq_one_letter_code
_entity_poly.pdbx_strand_id
1 'polypeptide(L)'
;MFKLLLKLLVLPPELLKAHAQGYADLAGQAWAQHLCTLKNRFVLYSLGLLGLLLSLILGGVALLLWCALPQIDNHHAWVLLALPLILLALSGLCWAWARSLRTRPMLDEIREQIQLDILAIQEVQTS
;
A
#
# COMPACT_ATOMS: atom_id res chain seq x y z
N MET A 1 -9.13 1.02 33.35
CA MET A 1 -7.95 1.33 32.51
C MET A 1 -7.26 2.65 32.91
N PHE A 2 -7.99 3.71 33.28
CA PHE A 2 -7.40 5.01 33.70
C PHE A 2 -6.52 4.96 34.97
N LYS A 3 -6.91 4.16 35.97
CA LYS A 3 -6.10 3.95 37.20
C LYS A 3 -4.77 3.25 36.95
N LEU A 4 -4.68 2.43 35.89
CA LEU A 4 -3.44 1.75 35.49
C LEU A 4 -2.48 2.73 34.80
N LEU A 5 -2.99 3.61 33.92
CA LEU A 5 -2.21 4.69 33.32
C LEU A 5 -1.63 5.65 34.37
N LEU A 6 -2.42 5.98 35.41
CA LEU A 6 -1.96 6.82 36.51
C LEU A 6 -0.90 6.14 37.38
N LYS A 7 -0.97 4.81 37.58
CA LYS A 7 0.02 4.06 38.36
C LYS A 7 1.32 3.84 37.57
N LEU A 8 1.22 3.76 36.24
CA LEU A 8 2.35 3.68 35.32
C LEU A 8 3.15 5.01 35.29
N LEU A 9 2.48 6.14 35.49
CA LEU A 9 3.09 7.47 35.60
C LEU A 9 3.95 7.64 36.88
N VAL A 10 3.83 6.72 37.84
CA VAL A 10 4.49 6.76 39.16
C VAL A 10 5.74 5.87 39.22
N LEU A 11 6.06 5.10 38.17
CA LEU A 11 7.32 4.34 38.07
C LEU A 11 8.50 5.26 37.71
N PRO A 12 9.76 4.88 38.06
CA PRO A 12 10.93 5.74 37.91
C PRO A 12 11.07 6.27 36.46
N PRO A 13 11.04 7.60 36.28
CA PRO A 13 10.82 8.25 34.98
C PRO A 13 11.97 8.08 33.99
N GLU A 14 13.14 7.66 34.46
CA GLU A 14 14.35 7.46 33.65
C GLU A 14 14.26 6.20 32.78
N LEU A 15 13.76 5.09 33.33
CA LEU A 15 13.57 3.83 32.58
C LEU A 15 12.43 3.91 31.57
N LEU A 16 11.35 4.61 31.93
CA LEU A 16 10.20 4.85 31.04
C LEU A 16 10.57 5.72 29.84
N LYS A 17 11.43 6.73 30.02
CA LYS A 17 11.88 7.58 28.90
C LYS A 17 12.76 6.82 27.91
N ALA A 18 13.67 5.98 28.41
CA ALA A 18 14.53 5.16 27.56
C ALA A 18 13.72 4.14 26.72
N HIS A 19 12.70 3.51 27.31
CA HIS A 19 11.79 2.62 26.56
C HIS A 19 10.83 3.40 25.65
N ALA A 20 10.29 4.53 26.10
CA ALA A 20 9.41 5.37 25.29
C ALA A 20 10.11 5.90 24.02
N GLN A 21 11.41 6.23 24.12
CA GLN A 21 12.21 6.57 22.94
C GLN A 21 12.38 5.37 22.00
N GLY A 22 12.65 4.17 22.53
CA GLY A 22 12.71 2.95 21.73
C GLY A 22 11.41 2.64 20.98
N TYR A 23 10.26 2.73 21.66
CA TYR A 23 8.95 2.56 21.01
C TYR A 23 8.61 3.71 20.04
N ALA A 24 9.03 4.95 20.34
CA ALA A 24 8.83 6.08 19.44
C ALA A 24 9.64 5.94 18.15
N ASP A 25 10.88 5.44 18.21
CA ASP A 25 11.71 5.20 17.04
C ASP A 25 11.18 4.02 16.20
N LEU A 26 10.76 2.94 16.84
CA LEU A 26 10.08 1.80 16.17
C LEU A 26 8.77 2.24 15.52
N ALA A 27 7.95 3.02 16.22
CA ALA A 27 6.73 3.59 15.68
C ALA A 27 7.01 4.51 14.49
N GLY A 28 8.06 5.34 14.57
CA GLY A 28 8.48 6.23 13.50
C GLY A 28 8.95 5.48 12.24
N GLN A 29 9.78 4.46 12.39
CA GLN A 29 10.28 3.65 11.28
C GLN A 29 9.15 2.85 10.61
N ALA A 30 8.30 2.22 11.40
CA ALA A 30 7.20 1.44 10.88
C ALA A 30 6.12 2.34 10.25
N TRP A 31 5.89 3.55 10.80
CA TRP A 31 5.05 4.58 10.19
C TRP A 31 5.62 5.06 8.85
N ALA A 32 6.92 5.32 8.77
CA ALA A 32 7.60 5.74 7.54
C ALA A 32 7.52 4.66 6.44
N GLN A 33 7.74 3.39 6.78
CA GLN A 33 7.59 2.26 5.86
C GLN A 33 6.14 2.08 5.41
N HIS A 34 5.17 2.23 6.31
CA HIS A 34 3.76 2.16 5.96
C HIS A 34 3.34 3.30 5.02
N LEU A 35 3.75 4.54 5.34
CA LEU A 35 3.49 5.70 4.48
C LEU A 35 4.14 5.55 3.11
N CYS A 36 5.37 5.04 3.04
CA CYS A 36 6.05 4.80 1.77
C CYS A 36 5.30 3.77 0.92
N THR A 37 4.82 2.69 1.54
CA THR A 37 4.06 1.64 0.85
C THR A 37 2.70 2.14 0.39
N LEU A 38 2.00 2.92 1.23
CA LEU A 38 0.73 3.56 0.87
C LEU A 38 0.92 4.55 -0.28
N LYS A 39 1.98 5.36 -0.24
CA LYS A 39 2.32 6.30 -1.32
C LYS A 39 2.57 5.55 -2.63
N ASN A 40 3.42 4.52 -2.63
CA ASN A 40 3.67 3.72 -3.84
C ASN A 40 2.40 3.07 -4.38
N ARG A 41 1.56 2.54 -3.49
CA ARG A 41 0.29 1.94 -3.86
C ARG A 41 -0.66 2.96 -4.47
N PHE A 42 -0.73 4.17 -3.91
CA PHE A 42 -1.54 5.26 -4.45
C PHE A 42 -1.06 5.68 -5.83
N VAL A 43 0.26 5.87 -6.00
CA VAL A 43 0.88 6.21 -7.29
C VAL A 43 0.57 5.14 -8.35
N LEU A 44 0.72 3.86 -8.02
CA LEU A 44 0.42 2.76 -8.96
C LEU A 44 -1.07 2.67 -9.32
N TYR A 45 -1.97 2.90 -8.36
CA TYR A 45 -3.41 2.97 -8.67
C TYR A 45 -3.76 4.17 -9.53
N SER A 46 -3.20 5.35 -9.24
CA SER A 46 -3.38 6.54 -10.07
C SER A 46 -2.87 6.29 -11.49
N LEU A 47 -1.69 5.71 -11.64
CA LEU A 47 -1.11 5.38 -12.95
C LEU A 47 -1.97 4.34 -13.71
N GLY A 48 -2.42 3.30 -13.02
CA GLY A 48 -3.32 2.30 -13.59
C GLY A 48 -4.65 2.90 -14.04
N LEU A 49 -5.26 3.76 -13.22
CA LEU A 49 -6.52 4.43 -13.54
C LEU A 49 -6.38 5.36 -14.75
N LEU A 50 -5.30 6.14 -14.81
CA LEU A 50 -4.99 6.99 -15.96
C LEU A 50 -4.78 6.16 -17.23
N GLY A 51 -4.05 5.04 -17.14
CA GLY A 51 -3.88 4.10 -18.25
C GLY A 51 -5.19 3.50 -18.74
N LEU A 52 -6.11 3.18 -17.82
CA LEU A 52 -7.45 2.66 -18.15
C LEU A 52 -8.27 3.72 -18.89
N LEU A 53 -8.32 4.95 -18.36
CA LEU A 53 -9.02 6.06 -19.01
C LEU A 53 -8.47 6.32 -20.41
N LEU A 54 -7.15 6.34 -20.57
CA LEU A 54 -6.51 6.56 -21.85
C LEU A 54 -6.84 5.42 -22.84
N SER A 55 -6.80 4.16 -22.39
CA SER A 55 -7.22 3.00 -23.18
C SER A 55 -8.68 3.10 -23.62
N LEU A 56 -9.58 3.54 -22.74
CA LEU A 56 -11.00 3.68 -23.05
C LEU A 56 -11.25 4.78 -24.09
N ILE A 57 -10.58 5.94 -23.95
CA ILE A 57 -10.67 7.04 -24.90
C ILE A 57 -10.12 6.60 -26.27
N LEU A 58 -8.92 6.03 -26.31
CA LEU A 58 -8.30 5.56 -27.55
C LEU A 58 -9.10 4.42 -28.20
N GLY A 59 -9.65 3.51 -27.41
CA GLY A 59 -10.53 2.45 -27.88
C GLY A 59 -11.83 3.00 -28.47
N GLY A 60 -12.42 4.01 -27.84
CA GLY A 60 -13.57 4.74 -28.37
C GLY A 60 -13.26 5.45 -29.69
N VAL A 61 -12.11 6.14 -29.76
CA VAL A 61 -11.63 6.78 -31.00
C VAL A 61 -11.37 5.76 -32.11
N ALA A 62 -10.75 4.63 -31.78
CA ALA A 62 -10.52 3.54 -32.72
C ALA A 62 -11.84 2.99 -33.29
N LEU A 63 -12.85 2.81 -32.43
CA LEU A 63 -14.18 2.34 -32.83
C LEU A 63 -14.92 3.38 -33.69
N LEU A 64 -14.83 4.66 -33.33
CA LEU A 64 -15.38 5.75 -34.15
C LEU A 64 -14.71 5.83 -35.53
N LEU A 65 -13.38 5.72 -35.60
CA LEU A 65 -12.63 5.70 -36.86
C LEU A 65 -13.00 4.48 -37.71
N TRP A 66 -13.15 3.31 -37.08
CA TRP A 66 -13.57 2.09 -37.76
C TRP A 66 -14.97 2.22 -38.37
N CYS A 67 -15.90 2.87 -37.67
CA CYS A 67 -17.24 3.13 -38.18
C CYS A 67 -17.28 4.26 -39.23
N ALA A 68 -16.43 5.28 -39.10
CA ALA A 68 -16.45 6.46 -39.95
C ALA A 68 -15.66 6.30 -41.26
N LEU A 69 -14.58 5.49 -41.28
CA LEU A 69 -13.75 5.25 -42.47
C LEU A 69 -13.87 3.80 -42.94
N PRO A 70 -14.70 3.51 -43.96
CA PRO A 70 -14.83 2.16 -44.52
C PRO A 70 -13.61 1.71 -45.36
N GLN A 71 -12.65 2.61 -45.65
CA GLN A 71 -11.43 2.32 -46.42
C GLN A 71 -10.16 2.55 -45.58
N ILE A 72 -10.09 2.00 -44.37
CA ILE A 72 -8.84 1.95 -43.63
C ILE A 72 -7.92 0.94 -44.33
N ASP A 73 -6.72 1.37 -44.70
CA ASP A 73 -5.68 0.47 -45.21
C ASP A 73 -5.46 -0.68 -44.24
N ASN A 74 -5.74 -1.90 -44.72
CA ASN A 74 -5.73 -3.13 -43.94
C ASN A 74 -4.38 -3.37 -43.20
N HIS A 75 -3.29 -2.78 -43.71
CA HIS A 75 -1.96 -2.90 -43.14
C HIS A 75 -1.78 -2.17 -41.79
N HIS A 76 -2.52 -1.09 -41.54
CA HIS A 76 -2.38 -0.28 -40.31
C HIS A 76 -3.59 -0.38 -39.38
N ALA A 77 -4.67 -1.01 -39.84
CA ALA A 77 -5.91 -1.20 -39.08
C ALA A 77 -5.69 -1.90 -37.72
N TRP A 78 -4.69 -2.78 -37.62
CA TRP A 78 -4.38 -3.49 -36.37
C TRP A 78 -3.81 -2.58 -35.27
N VAL A 79 -3.15 -1.47 -35.64
CA VAL A 79 -2.55 -0.53 -34.68
C VAL A 79 -3.62 0.18 -33.85
N LEU A 80 -4.76 0.48 -34.47
CA LEU A 80 -5.93 1.09 -33.83
C LEU A 80 -6.46 0.24 -32.67
N LEU A 81 -6.36 -1.08 -32.78
CA LEU A 81 -6.78 -2.01 -31.73
C LEU A 81 -5.64 -2.34 -30.76
N ALA A 82 -4.41 -2.49 -31.27
CA ALA A 82 -3.25 -2.87 -30.48
C ALA A 82 -2.89 -1.82 -29.42
N LEU A 83 -2.95 -0.54 -29.78
CA LEU A 83 -2.62 0.55 -28.86
C LEU A 83 -3.51 0.58 -27.60
N PRO A 84 -4.86 0.61 -27.70
CA PRO A 84 -5.71 0.56 -26.51
C PRO A 84 -5.59 -0.76 -25.74
N LEU A 85 -5.34 -1.89 -26.42
CA LEU A 85 -5.10 -3.18 -25.77
C LEU A 85 -3.83 -3.19 -24.93
N ILE A 86 -2.72 -2.66 -25.45
CA ILE A 86 -1.45 -2.57 -24.73
C ILE A 86 -1.60 -1.68 -23.48
N LEU A 87 -2.28 -0.54 -23.61
CA LEU A 87 -2.57 0.35 -22.48
C LEU A 87 -3.45 -0.33 -21.42
N LEU A 88 -4.44 -1.11 -21.84
CA LEU A 88 -5.29 -1.89 -20.94
C LEU A 88 -4.46 -2.96 -20.20
N ALA A 89 -3.58 -3.67 -20.92
CA ALA A 89 -2.68 -4.65 -20.32
C ALA A 89 -1.73 -4.01 -19.31
N LEU A 90 -1.12 -2.86 -19.64
CA LEU A 90 -0.25 -2.08 -18.73
C LEU A 90 -1.01 -1.62 -17.49
N SER A 91 -2.25 -1.15 -17.65
CA SER A 91 -3.11 -0.75 -16.54
C SER A 91 -3.41 -1.95 -15.61
N GLY A 92 -3.77 -3.10 -16.20
CA GLY A 92 -3.97 -4.35 -15.47
C GLY A 92 -2.73 -4.80 -14.70
N LEU A 93 -1.55 -4.71 -15.32
CA LEU A 93 -0.26 -5.02 -14.69
C LEU A 93 0.01 -4.08 -13.50
N CYS A 94 -0.19 -2.78 -13.66
CA CYS A 94 -0.04 -1.80 -12.58
C CYS A 94 -0.98 -2.11 -11.41
N TRP A 95 -2.22 -2.50 -11.69
CA TRP A 95 -3.18 -2.89 -10.65
C TRP A 95 -2.76 -4.18 -9.95
N ALA A 96 -2.39 -5.23 -10.70
CA ALA A 96 -1.91 -6.48 -10.13
C ALA A 96 -0.69 -6.24 -9.21
N TRP A 97 0.23 -5.38 -9.66
CA TRP A 97 1.41 -5.02 -8.89
C TRP A 97 1.06 -4.19 -7.65
N ALA A 98 0.17 -3.20 -7.76
CA ALA A 98 -0.37 -2.44 -6.62
C ALA A 98 -1.05 -3.34 -5.57
N ARG A 99 -1.70 -4.43 -6.03
CA ARG A 99 -2.34 -5.41 -5.15
C ARG A 99 -1.32 -6.35 -4.49
N SER A 100 -0.21 -6.63 -5.16
CA SER A 100 0.90 -7.44 -4.63
C SER A 100 1.70 -6.72 -3.54
N LEU A 101 1.69 -5.37 -3.52
CA LEU A 101 2.28 -4.52 -2.47
C LEU A 101 1.48 -4.58 -1.16
N ARG A 102 0.92 -5.75 -0.81
CA ARG A 102 0.14 -6.00 0.39
C ARG A 102 1.06 -5.70 1.58
N THR A 103 0.75 -4.60 2.26
CA THR A 103 1.41 -4.23 3.51
C THR A 103 1.24 -5.39 4.48
N ARG A 104 2.34 -6.00 4.92
CA ARG A 104 2.32 -6.80 6.14
C ARG A 104 1.72 -5.92 7.24
N PRO A 105 0.72 -6.42 7.99
CA PRO A 105 0.11 -5.63 9.05
C PRO A 105 1.19 -5.35 10.10
N MET A 106 1.68 -4.11 10.17
CA MET A 106 2.55 -3.61 11.25
C MET A 106 1.96 -3.93 12.64
N LEU A 107 0.63 -4.06 12.70
CA LEU A 107 -0.09 -4.46 13.90
C LEU A 107 0.29 -5.85 14.41
N ASP A 108 0.64 -6.79 13.54
CA ASP A 108 0.98 -8.15 13.93
C ASP A 108 2.38 -8.21 14.57
N GLU A 109 3.35 -7.47 14.03
CA GLU A 109 4.69 -7.36 14.63
C GLU A 109 4.65 -6.67 16.00
N ILE A 110 3.87 -5.59 16.13
CA ILE A 110 3.65 -4.92 17.42
C ILE A 110 2.94 -5.85 18.41
N ARG A 111 1.96 -6.63 17.93
CA ARG A 111 1.23 -7.59 18.78
C ARG A 111 2.13 -8.71 19.27
N GLU A 112 3.04 -9.19 18.43
CA GLU A 112 4.00 -10.22 18.77
C GLU A 112 5.00 -9.71 19.83
N GLN A 113 5.52 -8.49 19.69
CA GLN A 113 6.35 -7.85 20.71
C GLN A 113 5.61 -7.66 22.05
N ILE A 114 4.35 -7.22 22.02
CA ILE A 114 3.54 -7.08 23.24
C ILE A 114 3.29 -8.43 23.92
N GLN A 115 3.08 -9.49 23.13
CA GLN A 115 2.91 -10.85 23.69
C GLN A 115 4.19 -11.35 24.36
N LEU A 116 5.35 -11.08 23.77
CA LEU A 116 6.65 -11.42 24.37
C LEU A 116 6.90 -10.64 25.66
N ASP A 117 6.57 -9.35 25.71
CA ASP A 117 6.72 -8.54 26.93
C ASP A 117 5.78 -9.01 28.05
N ILE A 118 4.54 -9.39 27.72
CA ILE A 118 3.60 -9.94 28.72
C ILE A 118 4.11 -11.25 29.31
N LEU A 119 4.68 -12.12 28.48
CA LEU A 119 5.26 -13.39 28.93
C LEU A 119 6.46 -13.15 29.85
N ALA A 120 7.36 -12.23 29.50
CA ALA A 120 8.51 -11.88 30.34
C ALA A 120 8.09 -11.31 31.71
N ILE A 121 7.05 -10.49 31.75
CA ILE A 121 6.50 -9.95 33.02
C ILE A 121 5.88 -11.07 33.86
N GLN A 122 5.19 -12.03 33.23
CA GLN A 122 4.61 -13.18 33.94
C GLN A 122 5.69 -14.05 34.57
N GLU A 123 6.80 -14.32 33.86
CA GLU A 123 7.91 -15.12 34.39
C GLU A 123 8.54 -14.49 35.63
N VAL A 124 8.79 -13.17 35.60
CA VAL A 124 9.33 -12.40 36.72
C VAL A 124 8.36 -12.34 37.91
N GLN A 125 7.06 -12.43 37.66
CA GLN A 125 6.03 -12.41 38.71
C GLN A 125 5.79 -13.80 39.35
N THR A 126 6.24 -14.87 38.68
CA THR A 126 6.17 -16.26 39.17
C THR A 126 7.46 -16.76 39.84
N SER A 127 8.56 -16.00 39.80
CA SER A 127 9.79 -16.23 40.57
C SER A 127 9.83 -15.37 41.84
#